data_AF-A0A2G2VLC4-F1
#
_entry.id   AF-A0A2G2VLC4-F1
#
_cell.length_a   1.000
_cell.length_b   1.000
_cell.length_c   1.000
_cell.angle_alpha   90.00
_cell.angle_beta   90.00
_cell.angle_gamma   90.00
#
_symmetry.space_group_name_H-M   'P 1'
#
loop_
_entity.id
_entity.type
_entity.pdbx_description
1 polymer ?
#
loop_
_entity_poly.entity_id
_entity_poly.type
_entity_poly.pdbx_seq_one_letter_code
_entity_poly.pdbx_strand_id
1 'polypeptide(L)'
;MKKWYGGVLTTSVLMFLVLGYCVMRKPVKESYITSSLYFNMTNPLEWINAMAPPAAHHPEKITQVISAEIVVSDLFIKRNLSAQEQQSLFTWYQLKRLATHDLVLPNAIEAVKEATVAWNNLMSAVEREKLDTNDSSIKAGKQKQCPHFLSKTNATELDSSGFRLRLPCGLTQGSSITIIGIPNGLLGNFRIDLTGEPLPGEPDPPIILHYNVRLHGDKVTEDPVIVQNTWTIAHDWGEEERCPLPLDEKSKKVDELDQCNEMVGNIMAARHVIATNKSSLVQDGAKSRKYFPFKQGYLSVATLRVGSEGIQMTVDGRHITSFAFRETLEPWLISEVRISGDIKLTSVVASGLPTSEDSEHINDLEALKAAPLPLRKRLDLFIGVFSTANNFKRRMAVRRTWMQYDAVRSGQAAVRFFVGLHKNQMVNEELWNEARTYRDIQLMPFVDYYSLITWKTIAICVFGVKSCLFITHGVSRAPLLT
;
A
#
# COMPACT_ATOMS: atom_id res chain seq x y z
N MET A 1 46.03 10.72 -32.98
CA MET A 1 44.64 11.22 -33.06
C MET A 1 44.04 11.30 -31.66
N LYS A 2 44.32 12.39 -30.95
CA LYS A 2 43.75 12.77 -29.64
C LYS A 2 43.50 14.28 -29.75
N LYS A 3 42.42 14.76 -29.11
CA LYS A 3 41.91 16.14 -29.05
C LYS A 3 40.78 16.47 -30.05
N TRP A 4 39.57 15.96 -29.81
CA TRP A 4 38.38 16.70 -30.27
C TRP A 4 37.07 16.51 -29.49
N TYR A 5 37.03 15.65 -28.46
CA TYR A 5 35.80 15.46 -27.67
C TYR A 5 35.58 16.49 -26.55
N GLY A 6 36.64 17.15 -26.07
CA GLY A 6 36.51 18.17 -25.01
C GLY A 6 35.85 19.46 -25.49
N GLY A 7 36.16 19.89 -26.72
CA GLY A 7 35.62 21.14 -27.28
C GLY A 7 34.12 21.10 -27.48
N VAL A 8 33.59 20.00 -28.03
CA VAL A 8 32.15 19.83 -28.33
C VAL A 8 31.29 19.83 -27.06
N LEU A 9 31.79 19.20 -25.99
CA LEU A 9 31.11 19.16 -24.70
C LEU A 9 31.11 20.54 -24.02
N THR A 10 32.22 21.28 -24.09
CA THR A 10 32.29 22.65 -23.54
C THR A 10 31.42 23.63 -24.32
N THR A 11 31.34 23.52 -25.65
CA THR A 11 30.49 24.39 -26.46
C THR A 11 29.01 24.09 -26.27
N SER A 12 28.64 22.83 -26.03
CA SER A 12 27.26 22.44 -25.75
C SER A 12 26.78 22.99 -24.40
N VAL A 13 27.59 22.86 -23.34
CA VAL A 13 27.26 23.38 -22.01
C VAL A 13 27.17 24.92 -22.02
N LEU A 14 28.08 25.59 -22.75
CA LEU A 14 28.02 27.05 -22.89
C LEU A 14 26.76 27.50 -23.64
N MET A 15 26.35 26.79 -24.70
CA MET A 15 25.10 27.05 -25.41
C MET A 15 23.87 26.88 -24.51
N PHE A 16 23.81 25.82 -23.68
CA PHE A 16 22.69 25.64 -22.76
C PHE A 16 22.65 26.70 -21.66
N LEU A 17 23.81 27.15 -21.17
CA LEU A 17 23.89 28.25 -20.19
C LEU A 17 23.47 29.59 -20.81
N VAL A 18 23.85 29.87 -22.06
CA VAL A 18 23.42 31.08 -22.78
C VAL A 18 21.93 31.01 -23.12
N LEU A 19 21.40 29.84 -23.50
CA LEU A 19 19.97 29.66 -23.75
C LEU A 19 19.16 29.86 -22.47
N GLY A 20 19.60 29.26 -21.35
CA GLY A 20 18.98 29.45 -20.03
C GLY A 20 19.04 30.89 -19.55
N TYR A 21 20.16 31.58 -19.79
CA TYR A 21 20.31 33.00 -19.46
C TYR A 21 19.44 33.91 -20.34
N CYS A 22 19.30 33.60 -21.64
CA CYS A 22 18.44 34.33 -22.57
C CYS A 22 16.94 34.14 -22.26
N VAL A 23 16.53 32.94 -21.84
CA VAL A 23 15.16 32.65 -21.39
C VAL A 23 14.86 33.34 -20.05
N MET A 24 15.82 33.42 -19.13
CA MET A 24 15.65 34.16 -17.86
C MET A 24 15.63 35.69 -18.03
N ARG A 25 16.31 36.26 -19.04
CA ARG A 25 16.35 37.72 -19.25
C ARG A 25 15.26 38.29 -20.14
N LYS A 26 14.54 37.46 -20.90
CA LYS A 26 13.34 37.89 -21.64
C LYS A 26 12.14 37.11 -21.13
N PRO A 27 11.40 37.63 -20.12
CA PRO A 27 10.04 37.15 -19.94
C PRO A 27 9.32 37.42 -21.25
N VAL A 28 8.84 36.37 -21.91
CA VAL A 28 7.94 36.51 -23.05
C VAL A 28 6.77 37.35 -22.56
N LYS A 29 6.76 38.60 -23.00
CA LYS A 29 5.64 39.52 -22.81
C LYS A 29 4.57 39.01 -23.77
N GLU A 30 3.78 38.05 -23.31
CA GLU A 30 2.55 37.71 -24.01
C GLU A 30 1.54 38.81 -23.74
N SER A 31 1.27 39.53 -24.83
CA SER A 31 0.35 40.63 -24.96
C SER A 31 -1.02 40.25 -24.41
N TYR A 32 -1.51 41.03 -23.45
CA TYR A 32 -2.92 41.07 -23.11
C TYR A 32 -3.72 41.36 -24.38
N ILE A 33 -4.41 40.35 -24.91
CA ILE A 33 -5.60 40.58 -25.72
C ILE A 33 -6.74 40.76 -24.72
N THR A 34 -7.05 42.02 -24.43
CA THR A 34 -8.32 42.42 -23.84
C THR A 34 -9.43 42.11 -24.84
N SER A 35 -9.99 40.91 -24.78
CA SER A 35 -11.36 40.68 -25.26
C SER A 35 -12.29 40.89 -24.08
N SER A 36 -12.98 42.03 -24.04
CA SER A 36 -14.11 42.23 -23.14
C SER A 36 -15.25 41.30 -23.57
N LEU A 37 -15.32 40.11 -22.98
CA LEU A 37 -16.49 39.26 -23.05
C LEU A 37 -17.11 39.24 -21.66
N TYR A 38 -18.15 40.05 -21.49
CA TYR A 38 -19.11 39.89 -20.41
C TYR A 38 -19.78 38.51 -20.59
N PHE A 39 -19.30 37.50 -19.86
CA PHE A 39 -20.00 36.25 -19.72
C PHE A 39 -20.93 36.33 -18.51
N ASN A 40 -22.23 36.40 -18.79
CA ASN A 40 -23.26 36.14 -17.81
C ASN A 40 -23.05 34.74 -17.23
N MET A 41 -23.23 34.66 -15.91
CA MET A 41 -23.02 33.48 -15.10
C MET A 41 -24.06 32.40 -15.47
N THR A 42 -23.65 31.41 -16.25
CA THR A 42 -24.36 30.13 -16.41
C THR A 42 -23.40 28.97 -16.19
N ASN A 43 -23.94 27.94 -15.53
CA ASN A 43 -23.26 26.83 -14.87
C ASN A 43 -22.34 26.03 -15.84
N PRO A 44 -21.04 25.83 -15.54
CA PRO A 44 -20.07 25.21 -16.46
C PRO A 44 -20.24 23.68 -16.66
N LEU A 45 -21.36 23.08 -16.23
CA LEU A 45 -21.58 21.63 -16.20
C LEU A 45 -22.39 21.06 -17.39
N GLU A 46 -22.87 21.88 -18.33
CA GLU A 46 -23.67 21.35 -19.46
C GLU A 46 -22.84 20.65 -20.55
N TRP A 47 -21.54 20.92 -20.68
CA TRP A 47 -20.71 20.29 -21.72
C TRP A 47 -20.52 18.79 -21.50
N ILE A 48 -20.44 18.34 -20.25
CA ILE A 48 -20.04 16.96 -19.91
C ILE A 48 -21.13 15.93 -20.29
N ASN A 49 -22.40 16.35 -20.32
CA ASN A 49 -23.53 15.46 -20.63
C ASN A 49 -23.69 15.14 -22.13
N ALA A 50 -22.93 15.79 -23.02
CA ALA A 50 -23.12 15.66 -24.46
C ALA A 50 -22.36 14.49 -25.12
N MET A 51 -21.52 13.73 -24.39
CA MET A 51 -20.61 12.77 -25.02
C MET A 51 -20.49 11.37 -24.38
N ALA A 52 -21.41 10.97 -23.50
CA ALA A 52 -21.44 9.61 -22.95
C ALA A 52 -22.53 8.74 -23.61
N PRO A 53 -22.24 7.52 -24.12
CA PRO A 53 -23.27 6.56 -24.50
C PRO A 53 -24.01 6.04 -23.26
N PRO A 54 -25.31 5.68 -23.35
CA PRO A 54 -26.06 5.19 -22.20
C PRO A 54 -25.54 3.81 -21.75
N ALA A 55 -25.00 3.74 -20.54
CA ALA A 55 -24.70 2.47 -19.88
C ALA A 55 -26.01 1.76 -19.49
N ALA A 56 -26.09 0.46 -19.78
CA ALA A 56 -27.25 -0.37 -19.49
C ALA A 56 -27.47 -0.49 -17.97
N HIS A 57 -28.67 -0.12 -17.51
CA HIS A 57 -29.09 -0.32 -16.12
C HIS A 57 -29.44 -1.79 -15.87
N HIS A 58 -28.72 -2.44 -14.95
CA HIS A 58 -29.23 -3.62 -14.24
C HIS A 58 -29.81 -3.18 -12.89
N PRO A 59 -31.00 -3.69 -12.48
CA PRO A 59 -31.68 -3.19 -11.29
C PRO A 59 -31.15 -3.87 -10.03
N GLU A 60 -30.41 -3.12 -9.21
CA GLU A 60 -30.08 -3.53 -7.84
C GLU A 60 -31.31 -3.45 -6.93
N LYS A 61 -31.51 -4.51 -6.13
CA LYS A 61 -32.57 -4.62 -5.12
C LYS A 61 -32.37 -3.55 -4.04
N ILE A 62 -33.32 -2.63 -3.96
CA ILE A 62 -33.43 -1.63 -2.89
C ILE A 62 -33.66 -2.35 -1.55
N THR A 63 -32.59 -2.50 -0.76
CA THR A 63 -32.69 -2.59 0.70
C THR A 63 -32.49 -1.19 1.27
N GLN A 64 -33.19 -0.83 2.34
CA GLN A 64 -33.15 0.50 2.96
C GLN A 64 -31.71 0.93 3.32
N VAL A 65 -31.07 1.70 2.43
CA VAL A 65 -29.73 2.25 2.62
C VAL A 65 -29.86 3.57 3.39
N ILE A 66 -29.25 3.65 4.58
CA ILE A 66 -28.93 4.93 5.22
C ILE A 66 -28.17 5.76 4.19
N SER A 67 -28.67 6.93 3.81
CA SER A 67 -28.05 7.76 2.75
C SER A 67 -26.55 7.89 3.01
N ALA A 68 -25.73 7.56 2.01
CA ALA A 68 -24.26 7.64 2.10
C ALA A 68 -23.79 9.03 2.58
N GLU A 69 -24.58 10.06 2.30
CA GLU A 69 -24.36 11.46 2.71
C GLU A 69 -24.41 11.65 4.24
N ILE A 70 -25.23 10.88 4.96
CA ILE A 70 -25.32 10.91 6.43
C ILE A 70 -24.07 10.27 7.04
N VAL A 71 -23.63 9.12 6.51
CA VAL A 71 -22.45 8.37 7.01
C VAL A 71 -21.16 9.15 6.75
N VAL A 72 -21.04 9.80 5.59
CA VAL A 72 -19.90 10.67 5.26
C VAL A 72 -19.89 11.92 6.15
N SER A 73 -21.05 12.44 6.54
CA SER A 73 -21.14 13.61 7.43
C SER A 73 -20.64 13.35 8.85
N ASP A 74 -20.77 12.11 9.35
CA ASP A 74 -20.30 11.70 10.68
C ASP A 74 -18.77 11.77 10.83
N LEU A 75 -18.03 11.43 9.77
CA LEU A 75 -16.56 11.52 9.73
C LEU A 75 -16.05 12.94 9.98
N PHE A 76 -16.79 13.95 9.53
CA PHE A 76 -16.40 15.37 9.63
C PHE A 76 -17.02 16.10 10.83
N ILE A 77 -17.61 15.38 11.79
CA ILE A 77 -18.11 16.00 13.02
C ILE A 77 -16.94 16.61 13.80
N LYS A 78 -17.15 17.83 14.29
CA LYS A 78 -16.16 18.54 15.11
C LYS A 78 -16.02 17.84 16.46
N ARG A 79 -14.82 17.31 16.73
CA ARG A 79 -14.47 16.65 18.01
C ARG A 79 -13.57 17.54 18.86
N ASN A 80 -13.54 17.24 20.16
CA ASN A 80 -12.64 17.91 21.11
C ASN A 80 -11.19 17.41 20.96
N LEU A 81 -10.55 17.88 19.90
CA LEU A 81 -9.15 17.63 19.59
C LEU A 81 -8.29 18.83 20.01
N SER A 82 -7.08 18.57 20.48
CA SER A 82 -6.07 19.61 20.72
C SER A 82 -5.70 20.33 19.41
N ALA A 83 -5.14 21.53 19.51
CA ALA A 83 -4.72 22.29 18.34
C ALA A 83 -3.69 21.54 17.46
N GLN A 84 -2.83 20.73 18.09
CA GLN A 84 -1.82 19.92 17.39
C GLN A 84 -2.47 18.76 16.61
N GLU A 85 -3.45 18.10 17.22
CA GLU A 85 -4.22 17.03 16.57
C GLU A 85 -5.03 17.58 15.39
N GLN A 86 -5.67 18.75 15.55
CA GLN A 86 -6.39 19.43 14.47
C GLN A 86 -5.48 19.79 13.29
N GLN A 87 -4.21 20.11 13.55
CA GLN A 87 -3.24 20.39 12.50
C GLN A 87 -2.98 19.19 11.59
N SER A 88 -3.14 17.96 12.09
CA SER A 88 -2.99 16.72 11.31
C SER A 88 -4.20 16.41 10.43
N LEU A 89 -5.30 17.17 10.58
CA LEU A 89 -6.57 16.99 9.85
C LEU A 89 -6.87 18.18 8.93
N PHE A 90 -5.85 18.98 8.57
CA PHE A 90 -6.04 20.30 7.96
C PHE A 90 -6.81 20.27 6.63
N THR A 91 -6.69 19.18 5.87
CA THR A 91 -7.34 19.02 4.56
C THR A 91 -8.75 18.43 4.61
N TRP A 92 -9.19 17.92 5.78
CA TRP A 92 -10.44 17.15 5.89
C TRP A 92 -11.65 17.94 5.43
N TYR A 93 -11.80 19.18 5.91
CA TYR A 93 -12.94 20.03 5.56
C TYR A 93 -13.04 20.32 4.04
N GLN A 94 -11.89 20.44 3.38
CA GLN A 94 -11.78 20.73 1.96
C GLN A 94 -12.13 19.48 1.14
N LEU A 95 -11.65 18.32 1.58
CA LEU A 95 -11.92 17.04 0.96
C LEU A 95 -13.37 16.58 1.18
N LYS A 96 -14.06 17.05 2.23
CA LYS A 96 -15.50 16.80 2.45
C LYS A 96 -16.35 17.09 1.21
N ARG A 97 -16.05 18.18 0.49
CA ARG A 97 -16.80 18.57 -0.73
C ARG A 97 -16.57 17.61 -1.90
N LEU A 98 -15.43 16.93 -1.92
CA LEU A 98 -15.11 15.94 -2.94
C LEU A 98 -15.71 14.57 -2.59
N ALA A 99 -15.84 14.26 -1.29
CA ALA A 99 -16.36 12.98 -0.80
C ALA A 99 -17.84 12.71 -1.14
N THR A 100 -18.58 13.73 -1.58
CA THR A 100 -20.01 13.64 -1.92
C THR A 100 -20.27 13.61 -3.43
N HIS A 101 -19.22 13.54 -4.28
CA HIS A 101 -19.36 13.55 -5.73
C HIS A 101 -18.90 12.21 -6.34
N ASP A 102 -19.86 11.34 -6.59
CA ASP A 102 -19.69 9.95 -7.01
C ASP A 102 -19.09 9.80 -8.43
N LEU A 103 -19.14 10.86 -9.24
CA LEU A 103 -18.82 10.82 -10.68
C LEU A 103 -17.32 10.92 -11.01
N VAL A 104 -16.45 11.21 -10.04
CA VAL A 104 -15.08 11.67 -10.35
C VAL A 104 -14.01 10.59 -10.13
N LEU A 105 -14.13 9.71 -9.13
CA LEU A 105 -13.08 8.73 -8.79
C LEU A 105 -13.66 7.42 -8.19
N PRO A 106 -13.26 6.23 -8.70
CA PRO A 106 -13.78 4.94 -8.23
C PRO A 106 -13.38 4.64 -6.78
N ASN A 107 -14.18 3.83 -6.09
CA ASN A 107 -13.97 3.30 -4.72
C ASN A 107 -13.86 4.35 -3.59
N ALA A 108 -14.00 5.64 -3.90
CA ALA A 108 -13.81 6.72 -2.94
C ALA A 108 -14.86 6.71 -1.82
N ILE A 109 -16.14 6.51 -2.16
CA ILE A 109 -17.25 6.52 -1.19
C ILE A 109 -17.09 5.37 -0.18
N GLU A 110 -16.75 4.18 -0.67
CA GLU A 110 -16.53 3.01 0.16
C GLU A 110 -15.36 3.23 1.12
N ALA A 111 -14.23 3.73 0.61
CA ALA A 111 -13.07 4.04 1.45
C ALA A 111 -13.35 5.14 2.49
N VAL A 112 -14.21 6.11 2.18
CA VAL A 112 -14.67 7.12 3.14
C VAL A 112 -15.61 6.52 4.18
N LYS A 113 -16.53 5.62 3.80
CA LYS A 113 -17.42 4.90 4.74
C LYS A 113 -16.60 4.04 5.71
N GLU A 114 -15.63 3.30 5.20
CA GLU A 114 -14.71 2.51 6.02
C GLU A 114 -13.89 3.40 6.95
N ALA A 115 -13.47 4.58 6.46
CA ALA A 115 -12.77 5.57 7.28
C ALA A 115 -13.62 6.11 8.42
N THR A 116 -14.94 6.28 8.23
CA THR A 116 -15.85 6.64 9.33
C THR A 116 -15.76 5.63 10.47
N VAL A 117 -15.81 4.32 10.14
CA VAL A 117 -15.71 3.24 11.13
C VAL A 117 -14.34 3.25 11.80
N ALA A 118 -13.26 3.29 11.01
CA ALA A 118 -11.89 3.29 11.51
C ALA A 118 -11.61 4.49 12.43
N TRP A 119 -12.10 5.68 12.05
CA TRP A 119 -11.96 6.90 12.83
C TRP A 119 -12.76 6.87 14.13
N ASN A 120 -13.99 6.36 14.09
CA ASN A 120 -14.82 6.19 15.29
C ASN A 120 -14.18 5.24 16.31
N ASN A 121 -13.65 4.11 15.84
CA ASN A 121 -12.93 3.16 16.70
C ASN A 121 -11.67 3.78 17.31
N LEU A 122 -10.88 4.49 16.51
CA LEU A 122 -9.67 5.18 16.99
C LEU A 122 -10.02 6.23 18.05
N MET A 123 -11.00 7.09 17.79
CA MET A 123 -11.39 8.14 18.75
C MET A 123 -11.91 7.55 20.06
N SER A 124 -12.67 6.45 19.99
CA SER A 124 -13.12 5.73 21.18
C SER A 124 -11.94 5.12 21.98
N ALA A 125 -10.89 4.66 21.31
CA ALA A 125 -9.67 4.19 21.96
C ALA A 125 -8.88 5.34 22.62
N VAL A 126 -8.76 6.48 21.94
CA VAL A 126 -8.09 7.68 22.47
C VAL A 126 -8.82 8.24 23.69
N GLU A 127 -10.15 8.23 23.70
CA GLU A 127 -10.94 8.66 24.85
C GLU A 127 -10.74 7.74 26.07
N ARG A 128 -10.69 6.42 25.85
CA ARG A 128 -10.35 5.46 26.91
C ARG A 128 -8.94 5.67 27.45
N GLU A 129 -7.95 5.88 26.58
CA GLU A 129 -6.56 6.17 27.01
C GLU A 129 -6.49 7.44 27.88
N LYS A 130 -7.24 8.49 27.53
CA LYS A 130 -7.32 9.73 28.33
C LYS A 130 -7.93 9.51 29.72
N LEU A 131 -8.89 8.59 29.84
CA LEU A 131 -9.49 8.23 31.12
C LEU A 131 -8.54 7.40 31.98
N ASP A 132 -7.85 6.42 31.39
CA ASP A 132 -6.91 5.54 32.09
C ASP A 132 -5.66 6.29 32.57
N THR A 133 -5.24 7.35 31.88
CA THR A 133 -4.09 8.18 32.31
C THR A 133 -4.34 8.91 33.64
N ASN A 134 -5.62 9.10 34.03
CA ASN A 134 -5.98 9.70 35.31
C ASN A 134 -5.95 8.69 36.48
N ASP A 135 -5.87 7.37 36.21
CA ASP A 135 -5.84 6.32 37.23
C ASP A 135 -4.48 5.62 37.24
N SER A 136 -3.60 6.12 38.11
CA SER A 136 -2.12 5.97 38.06
C SER A 136 -1.52 4.56 38.33
N SER A 137 -2.21 3.45 38.07
CA SER A 137 -1.77 2.14 38.61
C SER A 137 -1.28 1.05 37.63
N ILE A 138 -1.31 1.22 36.29
CA ILE A 138 -0.80 0.17 35.39
C ILE A 138 0.01 0.73 34.22
N LYS A 139 1.26 1.14 34.50
CA LYS A 139 2.32 1.17 33.46
C LYS A 139 2.93 -0.23 33.34
N ALA A 140 2.13 -1.22 32.96
CA ALA A 140 2.69 -2.40 32.32
C ALA A 140 3.26 -1.93 30.98
N GLY A 141 4.57 -2.07 30.76
CA GLY A 141 5.24 -1.57 29.57
C GLY A 141 4.44 -1.91 28.32
N LYS A 142 3.98 -0.89 27.58
CA LYS A 142 3.17 -1.07 26.36
C LYS A 142 3.96 -2.00 25.44
N GLN A 143 3.55 -3.26 25.33
CA GLN A 143 4.10 -4.19 24.35
C GLN A 143 3.94 -3.53 22.97
N LYS A 144 4.98 -3.59 22.13
CA LYS A 144 4.91 -3.10 20.75
C LYS A 144 3.69 -3.69 20.06
N GLN A 145 2.76 -2.84 19.64
CA GLN A 145 1.55 -3.30 18.96
C GLN A 145 1.90 -3.91 17.58
N CYS A 146 3.02 -3.49 16.98
CA CYS A 146 3.53 -3.97 15.70
C CYS A 146 4.93 -4.61 15.81
N PRO A 147 5.05 -5.94 15.95
CA PRO A 147 6.34 -6.64 16.00
C PRO A 147 6.99 -6.74 14.61
N HIS A 148 8.30 -6.48 14.52
CA HIS A 148 9.09 -6.60 13.27
C HIS A 148 9.23 -8.05 12.76
N PHE A 149 9.08 -9.02 13.66
CA PHE A 149 9.32 -10.43 13.42
C PHE A 149 8.34 -11.28 14.23
N LEU A 150 7.81 -12.33 13.61
CA LEU A 150 6.95 -13.32 14.25
C LEU A 150 7.39 -14.71 13.82
N SER A 151 7.42 -15.65 14.76
CA SER A 151 7.76 -17.05 14.48
C SER A 151 6.90 -17.98 15.32
N LYS A 152 6.48 -19.08 14.73
CA LYS A 152 5.82 -20.19 15.42
C LYS A 152 6.49 -21.49 15.00
N THR A 153 7.22 -22.11 15.93
CA THR A 153 7.87 -23.42 15.80
C THR A 153 6.94 -24.52 16.30
N ASN A 154 7.08 -25.75 15.79
CA ASN A 154 6.21 -26.89 16.15
C ASN A 154 4.73 -26.60 15.90
N ALA A 155 4.44 -26.08 14.71
CA ALA A 155 3.10 -25.75 14.24
C ALA A 155 2.19 -26.98 13.99
N THR A 156 2.55 -28.16 14.49
CA THR A 156 1.86 -29.44 14.32
C THR A 156 0.55 -29.56 15.09
N GLU A 157 0.24 -28.64 16.01
CA GLU A 157 -1.13 -28.47 16.52
C GLU A 157 -1.95 -27.68 15.47
N LEU A 158 -2.18 -28.33 14.33
CA LEU A 158 -3.26 -27.93 13.44
C LEU A 158 -4.56 -28.30 14.17
N ASP A 159 -5.27 -27.31 14.69
CA ASP A 159 -6.68 -27.49 15.01
C ASP A 159 -7.40 -28.02 13.75
N SER A 160 -8.60 -28.58 13.90
CA SER A 160 -9.45 -29.01 12.78
C SER A 160 -9.69 -27.93 11.70
N SER A 161 -9.34 -26.67 12.01
CA SER A 161 -9.44 -25.49 11.15
C SER A 161 -8.14 -25.02 10.47
N GLY A 162 -7.01 -25.73 10.62
CA GLY A 162 -5.72 -25.36 10.01
C GLY A 162 -4.82 -24.50 10.91
N PHE A 163 -3.59 -24.24 10.46
CA PHE A 163 -2.64 -23.34 11.13
C PHE A 163 -3.02 -21.88 10.86
N ARG A 164 -2.88 -21.03 11.89
CA ARG A 164 -3.11 -19.58 11.79
C ARG A 164 -1.97 -18.79 12.42
N LEU A 165 -1.52 -17.74 11.75
CA LEU A 165 -0.57 -16.76 12.25
C LEU A 165 -1.10 -15.35 12.02
N ARG A 166 -1.39 -14.61 13.09
CA ARG A 166 -1.84 -13.22 13.00
C ARG A 166 -0.68 -12.27 12.69
N LEU A 167 -0.94 -11.31 11.83
CA LEU A 167 -0.05 -10.25 11.37
C LEU A 167 -0.70 -8.90 11.72
N PRO A 168 -0.50 -8.40 12.95
CA PRO A 168 -1.32 -7.31 13.51
C PRO A 168 -1.25 -5.99 12.73
N CYS A 169 -0.19 -5.78 11.94
CA CYS A 169 0.05 -4.50 11.26
C CYS A 169 0.21 -4.63 9.74
N GLY A 170 -0.20 -5.76 9.17
CA GLY A 170 -0.08 -5.96 7.73
C GLY A 170 1.30 -6.40 7.27
N LEU A 171 1.45 -6.44 5.95
CA LEU A 171 2.75 -6.56 5.28
C LEU A 171 3.10 -5.24 4.59
N THR A 172 4.39 -5.06 4.29
CA THR A 172 4.91 -3.96 3.48
C THR A 172 5.87 -4.51 2.44
N GLN A 173 6.23 -3.69 1.44
CA GLN A 173 7.24 -4.10 0.46
C GLN A 173 8.55 -4.49 1.16
N GLY A 174 9.01 -5.72 0.88
CA GLY A 174 10.16 -6.35 1.51
C GLY A 174 9.82 -7.30 2.67
N SER A 175 8.60 -7.28 3.19
CA SER A 175 8.13 -8.27 4.15
C SER A 175 8.13 -9.67 3.52
N SER A 176 8.36 -10.70 4.33
CA SER A 176 8.33 -12.08 3.86
C SER A 176 7.74 -13.04 4.88
N ILE A 177 7.08 -14.08 4.38
CA ILE A 177 6.53 -15.20 5.16
C ILE A 177 7.20 -16.47 4.63
N THR A 178 7.98 -17.13 5.48
CA THR A 178 8.67 -18.39 5.20
C THR A 178 7.98 -19.53 5.93
N ILE A 179 7.62 -20.56 5.18
CA ILE A 179 6.91 -21.75 5.62
C ILE A 179 7.85 -22.93 5.40
N ILE A 180 8.14 -23.64 6.48
CA ILE A 180 8.98 -24.84 6.47
C ILE A 180 8.06 -26.02 6.79
N GLY A 181 7.88 -26.91 5.83
CA GLY A 181 6.93 -28.01 5.97
C GLY A 181 7.21 -29.18 5.04
N ILE A 182 6.56 -30.30 5.33
CA ILE A 182 6.64 -31.52 4.54
C ILE A 182 5.22 -31.85 4.05
N PRO A 183 4.91 -31.72 2.75
CA PRO A 183 3.64 -32.20 2.21
C PRO A 183 3.48 -33.69 2.55
N ASN A 184 2.39 -34.07 3.22
CA ASN A 184 2.15 -35.42 3.73
C ASN A 184 0.79 -35.94 3.24
N GLY A 185 0.09 -36.80 4.00
CA GLY A 185 -1.25 -37.27 3.63
C GLY A 185 -1.28 -38.17 2.40
N LEU A 186 -2.49 -38.48 1.92
CA LEU A 186 -2.72 -39.31 0.74
C LEU A 186 -2.50 -38.54 -0.56
N LEU A 187 -2.91 -37.27 -0.59
CA LEU A 187 -2.83 -36.41 -1.77
C LEU A 187 -1.70 -35.38 -1.68
N GLY A 188 -1.30 -34.98 -0.47
CA GLY A 188 -0.26 -33.96 -0.27
C GLY A 188 -0.65 -32.58 -0.79
N ASN A 189 -1.95 -32.36 -1.01
CA ASN A 189 -2.49 -31.08 -1.42
C ASN A 189 -2.62 -30.17 -0.19
N PHE A 190 -2.12 -28.94 -0.30
CA PHE A 190 -2.21 -27.95 0.77
C PHE A 190 -2.42 -26.56 0.18
N ARG A 191 -2.92 -25.65 1.01
CA ARG A 191 -3.15 -24.26 0.63
C ARG A 191 -2.63 -23.29 1.69
N ILE A 192 -2.23 -22.12 1.21
CA ILE A 192 -1.80 -20.98 2.01
C ILE A 192 -2.71 -19.81 1.63
N ASP A 193 -3.46 -19.29 2.60
CA ASP A 193 -4.35 -18.15 2.40
C ASP A 193 -3.80 -16.95 3.20
N LEU A 194 -3.61 -15.83 2.53
CA LEU A 194 -3.37 -14.53 3.16
C LEU A 194 -4.71 -13.79 3.24
N THR A 195 -5.25 -13.64 4.45
CA THR A 195 -6.59 -13.08 4.67
C THR A 195 -6.53 -11.68 5.27
N GLY A 196 -7.51 -10.85 4.94
CA GLY A 196 -7.63 -9.48 5.43
C GLY A 196 -8.30 -9.36 6.79
N GLU A 197 -8.44 -8.15 7.29
CA GLU A 197 -9.21 -7.87 8.52
C GLU A 197 -10.71 -8.13 8.26
N PRO A 198 -11.41 -8.91 9.12
CA PRO A 198 -12.86 -9.05 9.02
C PRO A 198 -13.54 -7.72 9.35
N LEU A 199 -14.52 -7.32 8.54
CA LEU A 199 -15.29 -6.10 8.76
C LEU A 199 -16.56 -6.37 9.57
N PRO A 200 -17.05 -5.41 10.39
CA PRO A 200 -18.31 -5.55 11.08
C PRO A 200 -19.46 -5.74 10.10
N GLY A 201 -20.15 -6.89 10.17
CA GLY A 201 -21.24 -7.24 9.25
C GLY A 201 -20.84 -8.17 8.10
N GLU A 202 -19.54 -8.42 7.91
CA GLU A 202 -19.02 -9.39 6.94
C GLU A 202 -18.46 -10.62 7.68
N PRO A 203 -19.10 -11.79 7.58
CA PRO A 203 -18.67 -12.97 8.34
C PRO A 203 -17.31 -13.52 7.89
N ASP A 204 -17.01 -13.39 6.60
CA ASP A 204 -15.81 -13.95 5.98
C ASP A 204 -14.87 -12.82 5.51
N PRO A 205 -13.61 -12.79 5.97
CA PRO A 205 -12.65 -11.78 5.53
C PRO A 205 -12.21 -12.01 4.08
N PRO A 206 -11.82 -10.95 3.35
CA PRO A 206 -11.30 -11.10 1.99
C PRO A 206 -10.01 -11.93 1.98
N ILE A 207 -9.79 -12.68 0.90
CA ILE A 207 -8.58 -13.46 0.65
C ILE A 207 -7.73 -12.70 -0.36
N ILE A 208 -6.65 -12.08 0.11
CA ILE A 208 -5.69 -11.30 -0.69
C ILE A 208 -4.84 -12.21 -1.57
N LEU A 209 -4.52 -13.42 -1.07
CA LEU A 209 -3.85 -14.46 -1.86
C LEU A 209 -4.31 -15.82 -1.38
N HIS A 210 -4.95 -16.57 -2.27
CA HIS A 210 -5.15 -18.01 -2.15
C HIS A 210 -4.06 -18.70 -2.95
N TYR A 211 -3.19 -19.47 -2.31
CA TYR A 211 -2.13 -20.23 -2.96
C TYR A 211 -2.36 -21.72 -2.73
N ASN A 212 -2.80 -22.44 -3.76
CA ASN A 212 -3.29 -23.81 -3.65
C ASN A 212 -2.40 -24.77 -4.43
N VAL A 213 -1.76 -25.70 -3.72
CA VAL A 213 -0.87 -26.70 -4.31
C VAL A 213 -1.62 -28.02 -4.45
N ARG A 214 -1.70 -28.52 -5.68
CA ARG A 214 -2.34 -29.79 -6.03
C ARG A 214 -1.29 -30.74 -6.62
N LEU A 215 -0.77 -31.69 -5.82
CA LEU A 215 0.33 -32.57 -6.24
C LEU A 215 -0.10 -33.66 -7.22
N HIS A 216 -1.37 -34.04 -7.23
CA HIS A 216 -1.92 -35.03 -8.19
C HIS A 216 -2.73 -34.39 -9.31
N GLY A 217 -2.59 -33.07 -9.48
CA GLY A 217 -3.35 -32.31 -10.46
C GLY A 217 -4.85 -32.18 -10.14
N ASP A 218 -5.58 -31.68 -11.13
CA ASP A 218 -7.03 -31.58 -11.13
C ASP A 218 -7.58 -32.07 -12.47
N LYS A 219 -8.91 -31.96 -12.67
CA LYS A 219 -9.55 -32.39 -13.92
C LYS A 219 -9.13 -31.57 -15.16
N VAL A 220 -8.46 -30.44 -14.98
CA VAL A 220 -8.07 -29.53 -16.05
C VAL A 220 -6.62 -29.80 -16.46
N THR A 221 -5.71 -29.86 -15.49
CA THR A 221 -4.27 -29.99 -15.74
C THR A 221 -3.81 -31.44 -15.73
N GLU A 222 -4.47 -32.34 -14.99
CA GLU A 222 -4.12 -33.76 -14.72
C GLU A 222 -2.75 -33.99 -14.06
N ASP A 223 -1.78 -33.13 -14.34
CA ASP A 223 -0.45 -33.03 -13.74
C ASP A 223 -0.43 -32.07 -12.53
N PRO A 224 0.60 -32.14 -11.66
CA PRO A 224 0.74 -31.25 -10.51
C PRO A 224 0.60 -29.77 -10.89
N VAL A 225 -0.19 -29.01 -10.14
CA VAL A 225 -0.52 -27.61 -10.45
C VAL A 225 -0.59 -26.73 -9.19
N ILE A 226 -0.11 -25.50 -9.31
CA ILE A 226 -0.33 -24.40 -8.37
C ILE A 226 -1.44 -23.53 -8.94
N VAL A 227 -2.46 -23.27 -8.13
CA VAL A 227 -3.56 -22.36 -8.47
C VAL A 227 -3.52 -21.17 -7.51
N GLN A 228 -3.49 -19.97 -8.07
CA GLN A 228 -3.48 -18.71 -7.33
C GLN A 228 -4.72 -17.89 -7.64
N ASN A 229 -5.34 -17.30 -6.62
CA ASN A 229 -6.52 -16.46 -6.81
C ASN A 229 -6.71 -15.51 -5.63
N THR A 230 -7.74 -14.67 -5.72
CA THR A 230 -8.24 -13.78 -4.66
C THR A 230 -9.73 -14.02 -4.50
N TRP A 231 -10.25 -13.72 -3.32
CA TRP A 231 -11.68 -13.78 -3.04
C TRP A 231 -12.14 -12.55 -2.27
N THR A 232 -13.30 -12.00 -2.65
CA THR A 232 -14.00 -10.94 -1.91
C THR A 232 -15.49 -11.22 -1.87
N ILE A 233 -16.19 -10.66 -0.90
CA ILE A 233 -17.66 -10.79 -0.83
C ILE A 233 -18.37 -10.15 -2.02
N ALA A 234 -17.80 -9.07 -2.57
CA ALA A 234 -18.40 -8.31 -3.68
C ALA A 234 -18.26 -9.01 -5.03
N HIS A 235 -17.13 -9.70 -5.27
CA HIS A 235 -16.79 -10.25 -6.59
C HIS A 235 -16.61 -11.77 -6.61
N ASP A 236 -16.81 -12.44 -5.46
CA ASP A 236 -16.50 -13.87 -5.28
C ASP A 236 -15.03 -14.18 -5.65
N TRP A 237 -14.74 -15.42 -6.07
CA TRP A 237 -13.44 -15.81 -6.62
C TRP A 237 -13.18 -15.10 -7.95
N GLY A 238 -12.00 -14.49 -8.07
CA GLY A 238 -11.56 -13.90 -9.34
C GLY A 238 -11.08 -14.94 -10.36
N GLU A 239 -10.39 -14.48 -11.39
CA GLU A 239 -9.78 -15.38 -12.39
C GLU A 239 -8.63 -16.20 -11.79
N GLU A 240 -8.57 -17.49 -12.10
CA GLU A 240 -7.50 -18.37 -11.60
C GLU A 240 -6.19 -18.17 -12.38
N GLU A 241 -5.09 -17.99 -11.66
CA GLU A 241 -3.75 -17.99 -12.22
C GLU A 241 -3.08 -19.34 -11.94
N ARG A 242 -2.59 -20.01 -12.99
CA ARG A 242 -2.12 -21.39 -12.91
C ARG A 242 -0.64 -21.51 -13.25
N CYS A 243 0.06 -22.40 -12.54
CA CYS A 243 1.45 -22.75 -12.83
C CYS A 243 1.65 -24.26 -12.66
N PRO A 244 2.09 -25.02 -13.67
CA PRO A 244 2.61 -24.58 -14.98
C PRO A 244 1.56 -23.91 -15.89
N LEU A 245 2.04 -23.08 -16.83
CA LEU A 245 1.18 -22.45 -17.84
C LEU A 245 0.74 -23.47 -18.91
N PRO A 246 -0.46 -23.30 -19.49
CA PRO A 246 -0.85 -24.01 -20.70
C PRO A 246 0.15 -23.80 -21.85
N LEU A 247 0.26 -24.78 -22.76
CA LEU A 247 1.30 -24.87 -23.80
C LEU A 247 1.41 -23.68 -24.76
N ASP A 248 0.42 -22.78 -24.80
CA ASP A 248 0.35 -21.64 -25.72
C ASP A 248 0.34 -20.26 -25.01
N GLU A 249 0.40 -20.25 -23.68
CA GLU A 249 0.30 -19.02 -22.89
C GLU A 249 1.68 -18.50 -22.49
N LYS A 250 1.96 -17.23 -22.81
CA LYS A 250 3.21 -16.58 -22.39
C LYS A 250 3.05 -16.06 -20.97
N SER A 251 4.05 -16.32 -20.13
CA SER A 251 4.07 -15.75 -18.79
C SER A 251 4.10 -14.22 -18.86
N LYS A 252 3.14 -13.58 -18.18
CA LYS A 252 3.24 -12.15 -17.87
C LYS A 252 4.34 -11.95 -16.84
N LYS A 253 4.72 -10.69 -16.62
CA LYS A 253 5.69 -10.31 -15.59
C LYS A 253 5.04 -9.49 -14.50
N VAL A 254 5.51 -9.69 -13.28
CA VAL A 254 5.15 -8.93 -12.08
C VAL A 254 6.45 -8.65 -11.35
N ASP A 255 6.77 -7.38 -11.11
CA ASP A 255 8.08 -6.99 -10.56
C ASP A 255 9.27 -7.55 -11.38
N GLU A 256 9.18 -7.47 -12.72
CA GLU A 256 10.18 -7.97 -13.69
C GLU A 256 10.39 -9.51 -13.71
N LEU A 257 9.71 -10.24 -12.82
CA LEU A 257 9.76 -11.70 -12.68
C LEU A 257 8.57 -12.35 -13.36
N ASP A 258 8.78 -13.55 -13.88
CA ASP A 258 7.72 -14.31 -14.54
C ASP A 258 6.62 -14.69 -13.54
N GLN A 259 5.36 -14.52 -13.93
CA GLN A 259 4.17 -14.93 -13.20
C GLN A 259 4.20 -16.44 -12.89
N CYS A 260 4.65 -17.26 -13.84
CA CYS A 260 4.95 -18.66 -13.63
C CYS A 260 6.33 -18.97 -14.23
N ASN A 261 7.23 -19.53 -13.42
CA ASN A 261 8.57 -19.88 -13.87
C ASN A 261 8.52 -20.99 -14.92
N GLU A 262 9.17 -20.77 -16.07
CA GLU A 262 9.19 -21.71 -17.20
C GLU A 262 9.72 -23.11 -16.84
N MET A 263 10.51 -23.26 -15.77
CA MET A 263 10.99 -24.58 -15.34
C MET A 263 9.87 -25.44 -14.73
N VAL A 264 8.83 -24.84 -14.18
CA VAL A 264 7.71 -25.57 -13.56
C VAL A 264 6.90 -26.26 -14.64
N GLY A 265 6.65 -27.57 -14.48
CA GLY A 265 5.98 -28.40 -15.47
C GLY A 265 6.85 -28.80 -16.66
N ASN A 266 8.08 -28.26 -16.78
CA ASN A 266 9.01 -28.60 -17.84
C ASN A 266 9.93 -29.77 -17.47
N ILE A 267 10.33 -30.51 -18.50
CA ILE A 267 11.26 -31.63 -18.36
C ILE A 267 12.65 -31.08 -18.00
N MET A 268 13.15 -31.42 -16.81
CA MET A 268 14.56 -31.18 -16.52
C MET A 268 15.40 -32.18 -17.32
N ALA A 269 16.06 -31.69 -18.38
CA ALA A 269 17.17 -32.41 -18.97
C ALA A 269 18.25 -32.54 -17.89
N ALA A 270 18.50 -33.76 -17.43
CA ALA A 270 19.65 -34.03 -16.59
C ALA A 270 20.88 -33.51 -17.35
N ARG A 271 21.52 -32.43 -16.85
CA ARG A 271 22.84 -32.03 -17.32
C ARG A 271 23.80 -33.14 -16.95
N HIS A 272 23.89 -34.16 -17.79
CA HIS A 272 24.97 -35.12 -17.74
C HIS A 272 26.24 -34.35 -18.05
N VAL A 273 27.06 -34.14 -17.02
CA VAL A 273 28.49 -33.88 -17.20
C VAL A 273 29.00 -35.03 -18.06
N ILE A 274 29.50 -34.70 -19.25
CA ILE A 274 30.06 -35.65 -20.20
C ILE A 274 31.27 -36.30 -19.53
N ALA A 275 31.06 -37.46 -18.92
CA ALA A 275 32.11 -38.43 -18.68
C ALA A 275 31.97 -39.49 -19.77
N THR A 276 32.83 -39.38 -20.77
CA THR A 276 33.06 -40.44 -21.75
C THR A 276 33.36 -41.74 -21.02
N ASN A 277 32.52 -42.76 -21.20
CA ASN A 277 32.98 -44.13 -21.49
C ASN A 277 31.83 -45.01 -21.97
N LYS A 278 32.14 -45.77 -23.01
CA LYS A 278 31.28 -46.75 -23.67
C LYS A 278 30.90 -47.88 -22.70
N SER A 279 29.61 -48.15 -22.57
CA SER A 279 29.07 -49.52 -22.62
C SER A 279 27.56 -49.45 -22.84
N SER A 280 27.11 -50.08 -23.92
CA SER A 280 25.72 -50.36 -24.22
C SER A 280 25.19 -51.42 -23.26
N LEU A 281 24.34 -51.03 -22.31
CA LEU A 281 23.47 -51.95 -21.59
C LEU A 281 22.23 -51.17 -21.12
N VAL A 282 21.08 -51.58 -21.66
CA VAL A 282 19.69 -51.31 -21.21
C VAL A 282 19.53 -50.11 -20.26
N GLN A 283 19.30 -48.92 -20.80
CA GLN A 283 18.75 -47.82 -20.01
C GLN A 283 17.23 -47.99 -19.97
N ASP A 284 16.80 -48.58 -18.86
CA ASP A 284 15.43 -48.52 -18.37
C ASP A 284 14.96 -47.06 -18.42
N GLY A 285 13.80 -46.82 -19.03
CA GLY A 285 13.33 -45.50 -19.42
C GLY A 285 13.23 -44.55 -18.23
N ALA A 286 14.24 -43.70 -18.05
CA ALA A 286 14.20 -42.60 -17.10
C ALA A 286 13.13 -41.62 -17.57
N LYS A 287 11.86 -41.84 -17.13
CA LYS A 287 10.75 -40.92 -17.32
C LYS A 287 11.26 -39.52 -16.98
N SER A 288 11.33 -38.65 -17.98
CA SER A 288 11.85 -37.31 -17.79
C SER A 288 10.87 -36.57 -16.86
N ARG A 289 11.19 -36.50 -15.58
CA ARG A 289 10.25 -35.99 -14.58
C ARG A 289 10.13 -34.48 -14.77
N LYS A 290 8.90 -34.02 -15.07
CA LYS A 290 8.55 -32.61 -15.05
C LYS A 290 8.89 -32.05 -13.66
N TYR A 291 9.53 -30.88 -13.62
CA TYR A 291 9.86 -30.26 -12.35
C TYR A 291 8.62 -29.65 -11.70
N PHE A 292 8.44 -29.92 -10.42
CA PHE A 292 7.45 -29.27 -9.58
C PHE A 292 8.10 -28.98 -8.21
N PRO A 293 7.87 -27.79 -7.62
CA PRO A 293 8.62 -27.34 -6.44
C PRO A 293 8.28 -28.11 -5.16
N PHE A 294 7.14 -28.79 -5.10
CA PHE A 294 6.70 -29.54 -3.93
C PHE A 294 6.68 -31.04 -4.22
N LYS A 295 7.13 -31.85 -3.26
CA LYS A 295 7.13 -33.32 -3.38
C LYS A 295 6.65 -33.93 -2.06
N GLN A 296 5.74 -34.88 -2.16
CA GLN A 296 5.21 -35.60 -1.01
C GLN A 296 6.33 -36.31 -0.24
N GLY A 297 6.36 -36.12 1.09
CA GLY A 297 7.36 -36.70 1.99
C GLY A 297 8.71 -35.97 2.02
N TYR A 298 8.91 -34.91 1.23
CA TYR A 298 10.13 -34.10 1.23
C TYR A 298 9.92 -32.76 1.90
N LEU A 299 10.92 -32.31 2.65
CA LEU A 299 10.93 -30.97 3.23
C LEU A 299 11.03 -29.92 2.13
N SER A 300 10.22 -28.87 2.24
CA SER A 300 10.31 -27.68 1.40
C SER A 300 10.39 -26.42 2.28
N VAL A 301 11.14 -25.44 1.78
CA VAL A 301 11.19 -24.08 2.33
C VAL A 301 10.53 -23.15 1.33
N ALA A 302 9.28 -22.77 1.58
CA ALA A 302 8.51 -21.87 0.73
C ALA A 302 8.47 -20.46 1.34
N THR A 303 8.88 -19.45 0.59
CA THR A 303 8.88 -18.06 1.03
C THR A 303 8.05 -17.20 0.10
N LEU A 304 6.99 -16.61 0.64
CA LEU A 304 6.22 -15.52 0.04
C LEU A 304 6.90 -14.20 0.38
N ARG A 305 7.26 -13.41 -0.62
CA ARG A 305 7.88 -12.09 -0.45
C ARG A 305 7.02 -11.03 -1.12
N VAL A 306 6.83 -9.90 -0.44
CA VAL A 306 6.05 -8.76 -0.96
C VAL A 306 6.96 -7.85 -1.78
N GLY A 307 6.68 -7.74 -3.08
CA GLY A 307 7.32 -6.84 -4.02
C GLY A 307 6.62 -5.48 -4.12
N SER A 308 6.84 -4.77 -5.22
CA SER A 308 6.19 -3.47 -5.51
C SER A 308 4.84 -3.65 -6.18
N GLU A 309 4.72 -4.62 -7.07
CA GLU A 309 3.55 -4.90 -7.90
C GLU A 309 2.87 -6.22 -7.54
N GLY A 310 3.53 -7.10 -6.79
CA GLY A 310 2.93 -8.37 -6.39
C GLY A 310 3.64 -9.13 -5.27
N ILE A 311 3.24 -10.40 -5.10
CA ILE A 311 3.78 -11.33 -4.12
C ILE A 311 4.52 -12.45 -4.87
N GLN A 312 5.81 -12.60 -4.59
CA GLN A 312 6.66 -13.63 -5.20
C GLN A 312 6.75 -14.86 -4.29
N MET A 313 6.51 -16.04 -4.86
CA MET A 313 6.77 -17.32 -4.23
C MET A 313 8.13 -17.85 -4.66
N THR A 314 8.98 -18.13 -3.67
CA THR A 314 10.23 -18.88 -3.85
C THR A 314 10.17 -20.18 -3.08
N VAL A 315 10.66 -21.27 -3.66
CA VAL A 315 10.76 -22.57 -2.99
C VAL A 315 12.19 -23.07 -3.11
N ASP A 316 12.80 -23.42 -1.97
CA ASP A 316 14.20 -23.86 -1.85
C ASP A 316 15.19 -22.92 -2.55
N GLY A 317 14.94 -21.61 -2.42
CA GLY A 317 15.77 -20.54 -3.01
C GLY A 317 15.54 -20.28 -4.50
N ARG A 318 14.55 -20.92 -5.14
CA ARG A 318 14.21 -20.70 -6.55
C ARG A 318 12.87 -20.00 -6.71
N HIS A 319 12.80 -19.02 -7.59
CA HIS A 319 11.55 -18.34 -7.96
C HIS A 319 10.59 -19.31 -8.66
N ILE A 320 9.33 -19.37 -8.21
CA ILE A 320 8.29 -20.26 -8.73
C ILE A 320 7.16 -19.48 -9.39
N THR A 321 6.52 -18.55 -8.66
CA THR A 321 5.43 -17.73 -9.21
C THR A 321 5.48 -16.29 -8.70
N SER A 322 4.88 -15.37 -9.47
CA SER A 322 4.67 -13.97 -9.08
C SER A 322 3.19 -13.62 -9.27
N PHE A 323 2.51 -13.24 -8.19
CA PHE A 323 1.09 -12.90 -8.22
C PHE A 323 0.91 -11.39 -8.10
N ALA A 324 0.32 -10.74 -9.10
CA ALA A 324 0.09 -9.31 -9.07
C ALA A 324 -0.96 -8.93 -8.01
N PHE A 325 -0.82 -7.77 -7.38
CA PHE A 325 -1.88 -7.25 -6.53
C PHE A 325 -3.13 -6.96 -7.37
N ARG A 326 -4.29 -7.34 -6.84
CA ARG A 326 -5.58 -6.97 -7.41
C ARG A 326 -6.12 -5.74 -6.69
N GLU A 327 -7.00 -5.02 -7.38
CA GLU A 327 -7.58 -3.77 -6.86
C GLU A 327 -8.22 -4.02 -5.47
N THR A 328 -8.02 -3.06 -4.56
CA THR A 328 -8.47 -3.08 -3.15
C THR A 328 -7.98 -4.25 -2.27
N LEU A 329 -7.04 -5.05 -2.77
CA LEU A 329 -6.42 -6.19 -2.08
C LEU A 329 -4.91 -6.01 -1.91
N GLU A 330 -4.53 -4.89 -1.31
CA GLU A 330 -3.13 -4.54 -1.10
C GLU A 330 -2.50 -5.29 0.09
N PRO A 331 -1.17 -5.49 0.10
CA PRO A 331 -0.50 -6.34 1.08
C PRO A 331 -0.57 -5.80 2.52
N TRP A 332 -0.80 -4.50 2.71
CA TRP A 332 -0.97 -3.92 4.05
C TRP A 332 -2.28 -4.32 4.73
N LEU A 333 -3.28 -4.77 3.97
CA LEU A 333 -4.57 -5.21 4.51
C LEU A 333 -4.53 -6.62 5.12
N ILE A 334 -3.46 -7.39 4.87
CA ILE A 334 -3.31 -8.77 5.34
C ILE A 334 -3.21 -8.81 6.87
N SER A 335 -4.15 -9.48 7.53
CA SER A 335 -4.19 -9.59 9.00
C SER A 335 -3.80 -10.98 9.50
N GLU A 336 -3.88 -12.02 8.66
CA GLU A 336 -3.65 -13.40 9.07
C GLU A 336 -3.13 -14.28 7.91
N VAL A 337 -2.26 -15.23 8.25
CA VAL A 337 -1.82 -16.32 7.37
C VAL A 337 -2.51 -17.60 7.82
N ARG A 338 -3.24 -18.24 6.93
CA ARG A 338 -3.89 -19.54 7.16
C ARG A 338 -3.23 -20.62 6.32
N ILE A 339 -2.89 -21.76 6.90
CA ILE A 339 -2.34 -22.90 6.17
C ILE A 339 -3.17 -24.13 6.50
N SER A 340 -3.63 -24.83 5.48
CA SER A 340 -4.49 -26.01 5.63
C SER A 340 -4.23 -27.07 4.56
N GLY A 341 -4.73 -28.28 4.77
CA GLY A 341 -4.51 -29.44 3.90
C GLY A 341 -3.39 -30.36 4.40
N ASP A 342 -2.92 -31.21 3.51
CA ASP A 342 -1.97 -32.30 3.78
C ASP A 342 -0.52 -31.78 3.83
N ILE A 343 -0.20 -30.99 4.86
CA ILE A 343 1.17 -30.51 5.12
C ILE A 343 1.52 -30.61 6.61
N LYS A 344 2.64 -31.27 6.91
CA LYS A 344 3.24 -31.26 8.25
C LYS A 344 4.13 -30.02 8.40
N LEU A 345 3.65 -29.02 9.13
CA LEU A 345 4.38 -27.78 9.38
C LEU A 345 5.46 -27.97 10.46
N THR A 346 6.68 -27.54 10.15
CA THR A 346 7.79 -27.48 11.10
C THR A 346 7.83 -26.09 11.76
N SER A 347 7.80 -25.04 10.93
CA SER A 347 7.77 -23.67 11.42
C SER A 347 7.22 -22.70 10.37
N VAL A 348 6.63 -21.61 10.84
CA VAL A 348 6.27 -20.45 10.02
C VAL A 348 6.93 -19.21 10.60
N VAL A 349 7.57 -18.43 9.74
CA VAL A 349 8.36 -17.26 10.12
C VAL A 349 7.95 -16.07 9.25
N ALA A 350 7.47 -15.00 9.88
CA ALA A 350 7.20 -13.73 9.22
C ALA A 350 8.25 -12.70 9.63
N SER A 351 8.85 -12.00 8.66
CA SER A 351 9.95 -11.07 8.89
C SER A 351 9.84 -9.83 8.01
N GLY A 352 10.55 -8.77 8.41
CA GLY A 352 10.47 -7.47 7.74
C GLY A 352 9.07 -6.86 7.87
N LEU A 353 8.38 -7.15 8.96
CA LEU A 353 7.03 -6.65 9.22
C LEU A 353 7.08 -5.16 9.56
N PRO A 354 5.99 -4.41 9.26
CA PRO A 354 5.90 -3.02 9.67
C PRO A 354 6.00 -2.90 11.19
N THR A 355 6.86 -2.01 11.66
CA THR A 355 7.10 -1.77 13.08
C THR A 355 7.31 -0.27 13.29
N SER A 356 6.69 0.28 14.32
CA SER A 356 6.97 1.61 14.84
C SER A 356 8.21 1.56 15.73
N GLU A 357 8.98 2.64 15.75
CA GLU A 357 10.10 2.79 16.67
C GLU A 357 9.62 3.48 17.94
N ASP A 358 10.04 2.99 19.10
CA ASP A 358 9.72 3.62 20.38
C ASP A 358 10.44 4.96 20.48
N SER A 359 9.69 6.02 20.74
CA SER A 359 10.22 7.38 20.87
C SER A 359 11.24 7.52 22.00
N GLU A 360 11.20 6.65 23.02
CA GLU A 360 12.11 6.62 24.16
C GLU A 360 13.57 6.28 23.77
N HIS A 361 13.78 5.58 22.65
CA HIS A 361 15.11 5.20 22.16
C HIS A 361 15.69 6.22 21.16
N ILE A 362 15.01 7.36 20.96
CA ILE A 362 15.43 8.40 20.02
C ILE A 362 16.15 9.52 20.78
N ASN A 363 17.46 9.65 20.55
CA ASN A 363 18.31 10.61 21.25
C ASN A 363 17.96 12.09 21.00
N ASP A 364 17.47 12.44 19.80
CA ASP A 364 17.08 13.82 19.44
C ASP A 364 15.70 13.84 18.78
N LEU A 365 14.67 13.64 19.60
CA LEU A 365 13.28 13.66 19.14
C LEU A 365 12.87 15.03 18.59
N GLU A 366 13.40 16.13 19.16
CA GLU A 366 13.07 17.48 18.73
C GLU A 366 13.57 17.78 17.31
N ALA A 367 14.76 17.29 16.92
CA ALA A 367 15.23 17.44 15.54
C ALA A 367 14.42 16.66 14.51
N LEU A 368 13.65 15.64 14.93
CA LEU A 368 12.78 14.87 14.05
C LEU A 368 11.37 15.46 13.92
N LYS A 369 10.99 16.42 14.77
CA LYS A 369 9.70 17.10 14.68
C LYS A 369 9.69 18.07 13.51
N ALA A 370 8.56 18.13 12.81
CA ALA A 370 8.38 19.14 11.77
C ALA A 370 8.37 20.56 12.37
N ALA A 371 9.10 21.45 11.71
CA ALA A 371 9.00 22.87 11.96
C ALA A 371 7.54 23.35 11.75
N PRO A 372 7.02 24.21 12.65
CA PRO A 372 5.71 24.84 12.46
C PRO A 372 5.65 25.59 11.14
N LEU A 373 4.49 25.58 10.49
CA LEU A 373 4.31 26.32 9.25
C LEU A 373 4.36 27.84 9.55
N PRO A 374 5.11 28.64 8.77
CA PRO A 374 5.20 30.07 9.00
C PRO A 374 3.84 30.74 8.76
N LEU A 375 3.33 31.49 9.75
CA LEU A 375 2.05 32.19 9.64
C LEU A 375 2.08 33.41 8.70
N ARG A 376 3.27 33.95 8.39
CA ARG A 376 3.45 35.22 7.66
C ARG A 376 4.50 35.18 6.56
N LYS A 377 5.27 34.10 6.46
CA LYS A 377 6.36 33.95 5.48
C LYS A 377 5.94 32.91 4.44
N ARG A 378 6.19 33.19 3.15
CA ARG A 378 6.00 32.20 2.10
C ARG A 378 6.99 31.05 2.31
N LEU A 379 6.51 29.83 2.10
CA LEU A 379 7.38 28.67 1.92
C LEU A 379 8.02 28.75 0.54
N ASP A 380 9.31 28.45 0.45
CA ASP A 380 10.04 28.43 -0.82
C ASP A 380 9.79 27.11 -1.56
N LEU A 381 9.59 26.02 -0.82
CA LEU A 381 9.29 24.69 -1.35
C LEU A 381 8.36 23.95 -0.39
N PHE A 382 7.34 23.30 -0.96
CA PHE A 382 6.51 22.34 -0.26
C PHE A 382 6.62 20.98 -0.94
N ILE A 383 6.85 19.94 -0.13
CA ILE A 383 6.95 18.55 -0.56
C ILE A 383 5.88 17.74 0.18
N GLY A 384 4.89 17.25 -0.56
CA GLY A 384 3.95 16.25 -0.06
C GLY A 384 4.46 14.84 -0.38
N VAL A 385 4.50 13.96 0.62
CA VAL A 385 4.99 12.59 0.46
C VAL A 385 3.82 11.61 0.63
N PHE A 386 3.57 10.79 -0.38
CA PHE A 386 2.60 9.68 -0.26
C PHE A 386 3.16 8.59 0.66
N SER A 387 2.35 8.16 1.61
CA SER A 387 2.66 7.00 2.44
C SER A 387 1.39 6.26 2.81
N THR A 388 1.47 4.94 2.95
CA THR A 388 0.42 4.12 3.56
C THR A 388 0.50 4.19 5.08
N ALA A 389 -0.59 3.87 5.78
CA ALA A 389 -0.65 3.90 7.25
C ALA A 389 0.49 3.09 7.93
N ASN A 390 0.73 1.85 7.50
CA ASN A 390 1.71 0.95 8.13
C ASN A 390 3.18 1.17 7.72
N ASN A 391 3.49 2.19 6.91
CA ASN A 391 4.85 2.48 6.41
C ASN A 391 5.74 3.27 7.40
N PHE A 392 5.68 2.94 8.70
CA PHE A 392 6.36 3.65 9.80
C PHE A 392 7.87 3.84 9.57
N LYS A 393 8.59 2.74 9.28
CA LYS A 393 10.05 2.74 9.10
C LYS A 393 10.50 3.62 7.93
N ARG A 394 9.72 3.65 6.83
CA ARG A 394 10.05 4.47 5.65
C ARG A 394 9.86 5.96 5.93
N ARG A 395 8.81 6.34 6.67
CA ARG A 395 8.64 7.73 7.14
C ARG A 395 9.79 8.15 8.06
N MET A 396 10.19 7.28 8.98
CA MET A 396 11.36 7.54 9.84
C MET A 396 12.67 7.70 9.05
N ALA A 397 12.88 6.92 7.99
CA ALA A 397 14.03 7.08 7.11
C ALA A 397 14.05 8.46 6.43
N VAL A 398 12.89 8.94 5.94
CA VAL A 398 12.76 10.29 5.36
C VAL A 398 13.02 11.37 6.41
N ARG A 399 12.49 11.21 7.63
CA ARG A 399 12.72 12.14 8.74
C ARG A 399 14.20 12.30 9.07
N ARG A 400 14.95 11.19 9.09
CA ARG A 400 16.40 11.17 9.41
C ARG A 400 17.30 11.61 8.27
N THR A 401 16.76 11.76 7.06
CA THR A 401 17.54 12.11 5.86
C THR A 401 17.10 13.46 5.30
N TRP A 402 16.10 13.48 4.43
CA TRP A 402 15.70 14.66 3.66
C TRP A 402 15.12 15.77 4.54
N MET A 403 14.52 15.42 5.68
CA MET A 403 13.96 16.43 6.59
C MET A 403 15.02 17.06 7.51
N GLN A 404 16.26 16.57 7.50
CA GLN A 404 17.35 17.12 8.31
C GLN A 404 18.11 18.27 7.64
N TYR A 405 17.83 18.57 6.37
CA TYR A 405 18.40 19.74 5.70
C TYR A 405 17.95 21.04 6.39
N ASP A 406 18.88 22.01 6.49
CA ASP A 406 18.66 23.28 7.20
C ASP A 406 17.43 24.05 6.69
N ALA A 407 17.16 24.01 5.39
CA ALA A 407 15.97 24.64 4.81
C ALA A 407 14.66 24.05 5.35
N VAL A 408 14.61 22.74 5.61
CA VAL A 408 13.42 22.08 6.18
C VAL A 408 13.34 22.36 7.68
N ARG A 409 14.45 22.24 8.41
CA ARG A 409 14.50 22.47 9.86
C ARG A 409 14.21 23.93 10.25
N SER A 410 14.63 24.88 9.43
CA SER A 410 14.35 26.31 9.62
C SER A 410 12.93 26.73 9.18
N GLY A 411 12.16 25.81 8.57
CA GLY A 411 10.81 26.08 8.06
C GLY A 411 10.78 26.91 6.78
N GLN A 412 11.89 27.02 6.05
CA GLN A 412 11.94 27.63 4.71
C GLN A 412 11.30 26.71 3.65
N ALA A 413 11.51 25.40 3.81
CA ALA A 413 10.81 24.35 3.10
C ALA A 413 9.97 23.52 4.08
N ALA A 414 8.86 22.96 3.60
CA ALA A 414 8.01 22.08 4.42
C ALA A 414 7.83 20.72 3.74
N VAL A 415 8.04 19.66 4.52
CA VAL A 415 7.74 18.28 4.11
C VAL A 415 6.59 17.77 4.98
N ARG A 416 5.56 17.19 4.36
CA ARG A 416 4.44 16.56 5.08
C ARG A 416 4.06 15.22 4.44
N PHE A 417 3.79 14.22 5.27
CA PHE A 417 3.28 12.92 4.84
C PHE A 417 1.76 12.96 4.70
N PHE A 418 1.22 12.41 3.63
CA PHE A 418 -0.23 12.29 3.41
C PHE A 418 -0.61 10.82 3.49
N VAL A 419 -1.36 10.48 4.53
CA VAL A 419 -1.57 9.10 4.97
C VAL A 419 -3.06 8.86 5.20
N GLY A 420 -3.65 7.85 4.57
CA GLY A 420 -5.03 7.45 4.85
C GLY A 420 -5.13 6.64 6.12
N LEU A 421 -6.36 6.38 6.55
CA LEU A 421 -6.63 5.48 7.65
C LEU A 421 -6.41 4.02 7.21
N HIS A 422 -6.32 3.14 8.20
CA HIS A 422 -6.16 1.71 7.99
C HIS A 422 -7.40 0.94 8.47
N LYS A 423 -7.66 -0.24 7.92
CA LYS A 423 -8.74 -1.12 8.43
C LYS A 423 -8.44 -1.65 9.84
N ASN A 424 -7.20 -2.05 10.06
CA ASN A 424 -6.75 -2.52 11.37
C ASN A 424 -6.57 -1.36 12.36
N GLN A 425 -7.22 -1.47 13.51
CA GLN A 425 -7.21 -0.45 14.57
C GLN A 425 -5.81 -0.21 15.16
N MET A 426 -5.00 -1.25 15.37
CA MET A 426 -3.65 -1.11 15.96
C MET A 426 -2.76 -0.22 15.08
N VAL A 427 -2.87 -0.36 13.75
CA VAL A 427 -2.12 0.50 12.81
C VAL A 427 -2.56 1.96 12.95
N ASN A 428 -3.85 2.23 13.14
CA ASN A 428 -4.35 3.60 13.33
C ASN A 428 -3.90 4.20 14.66
N GLU A 429 -3.83 3.42 15.74
CA GLU A 429 -3.33 3.87 17.04
C GLU A 429 -1.85 4.26 16.95
N GLU A 430 -1.02 3.41 16.34
CA GLU A 430 0.41 3.70 16.08
C GLU A 430 0.58 4.93 15.16
N LEU A 431 -0.21 5.03 14.09
CA LEU A 431 -0.20 6.19 13.19
C LEU A 431 -0.61 7.49 13.91
N TRP A 432 -1.60 7.41 14.79
CA TRP A 432 -2.03 8.54 15.62
C TRP A 432 -0.94 8.99 16.57
N ASN A 433 -0.27 8.05 17.25
CA ASN A 433 0.88 8.33 18.11
C ASN A 433 2.02 8.99 17.34
N GLU A 434 2.33 8.48 16.15
CA GLU A 434 3.34 9.04 15.26
C GLU A 434 2.99 10.47 14.82
N ALA A 435 1.75 10.71 14.38
CA ALA A 435 1.27 12.03 13.97
C ALA A 435 1.38 13.06 15.11
N ARG A 436 0.97 12.68 16.33
CA ARG A 436 1.13 13.52 17.53
C ARG A 436 2.60 13.81 17.85
N THR A 437 3.46 12.82 17.67
CA THR A 437 4.89 12.88 18.02
C THR A 437 5.66 13.80 17.08
N TYR A 438 5.57 13.58 15.76
CA TYR A 438 6.42 14.24 14.76
C TYR A 438 5.76 15.44 14.07
N ARG A 439 4.44 15.59 14.15
CA ARG A 439 3.68 16.75 13.63
C ARG A 439 3.87 17.03 12.14
N ASP A 440 4.21 16.00 11.38
CA ASP A 440 4.47 16.06 9.95
C ASP A 440 3.48 15.24 9.11
N ILE A 441 2.48 14.63 9.74
CA ILE A 441 1.46 13.81 9.08
C ILE A 441 0.18 14.63 8.86
N GLN A 442 -0.37 14.53 7.66
CA GLN A 442 -1.73 14.88 7.32
C GLN A 442 -2.49 13.59 7.10
N LEU A 443 -3.44 13.30 7.99
CA LEU A 443 -4.33 12.15 7.85
C LEU A 443 -5.36 12.47 6.77
N MET A 444 -5.73 11.48 5.98
CA MET A 444 -6.76 11.61 4.94
C MET A 444 -8.07 10.99 5.42
N PRO A 445 -9.24 11.54 5.00
CA PRO A 445 -10.55 11.07 5.44
C PRO A 445 -11.03 9.82 4.65
N PHE A 446 -10.13 8.88 4.35
CA PHE A 446 -10.42 7.64 3.64
C PHE A 446 -9.42 6.56 4.05
N VAL A 447 -9.81 5.29 3.90
CA VAL A 447 -8.91 4.14 4.06
C VAL A 447 -7.94 4.06 2.88
N ASP A 448 -6.68 3.72 3.16
CA ASP A 448 -5.63 3.68 2.15
C ASP A 448 -5.76 2.53 1.16
N TYR A 449 -6.08 2.90 -0.08
CA TYR A 449 -6.03 2.07 -1.27
C TYR A 449 -5.13 2.70 -2.33
N TYR A 450 -4.53 1.89 -3.20
CA TYR A 450 -3.69 2.38 -4.30
C TYR A 450 -4.50 3.21 -5.30
N SER A 451 -5.77 2.83 -5.56
CA SER A 451 -6.71 3.57 -6.42
C SER A 451 -6.96 5.01 -5.95
N LEU A 452 -6.68 5.34 -4.69
CA LEU A 452 -6.88 6.65 -4.08
C LEU A 452 -5.62 7.54 -4.07
N ILE A 453 -4.55 7.17 -4.77
CA ILE A 453 -3.38 8.05 -4.95
C ILE A 453 -3.77 9.41 -5.55
N THR A 454 -4.74 9.43 -6.46
CA THR A 454 -5.27 10.69 -7.02
C THR A 454 -5.87 11.59 -5.94
N TRP A 455 -6.57 11.03 -4.96
CA TRP A 455 -7.11 11.79 -3.82
C TRP A 455 -6.01 12.39 -2.95
N LYS A 456 -4.96 11.61 -2.66
CA LYS A 456 -3.80 12.12 -1.94
C LYS A 456 -3.12 13.25 -2.70
N THR A 457 -3.04 13.14 -4.03
CA THR A 457 -2.46 14.18 -4.89
C THR A 457 -3.25 15.48 -4.78
N ILE A 458 -4.58 15.40 -4.86
CA ILE A 458 -5.46 16.56 -4.66
C ILE A 458 -5.28 17.15 -3.26
N ALA A 459 -5.19 16.32 -2.22
CA ALA A 459 -4.98 16.77 -0.85
C ALA A 459 -3.66 17.53 -0.67
N ILE A 460 -2.57 17.06 -1.30
CA ILE A 460 -1.27 17.75 -1.34
C ILE A 460 -1.42 19.11 -2.01
N CYS A 461 -2.08 19.19 -3.16
CA CYS A 461 -2.30 20.45 -3.86
C CYS A 461 -3.12 21.44 -3.01
N VAL A 462 -4.21 20.98 -2.40
CA VAL A 462 -5.06 21.79 -1.52
C VAL A 462 -4.26 22.31 -0.31
N PHE A 463 -3.46 21.44 0.31
CA PHE A 463 -2.62 21.82 1.44
C PHE A 463 -1.56 22.85 1.02
N GLY A 464 -0.89 22.62 -0.11
CA GLY A 464 0.14 23.50 -0.65
C GLY A 464 -0.41 24.89 -0.93
N VAL A 465 -1.55 25.00 -1.63
CA VAL A 465 -2.19 26.30 -1.91
C VAL A 465 -2.58 27.00 -0.62
N LYS A 466 -3.27 26.33 0.31
CA LYS A 466 -3.72 27.02 1.52
C LYS A 466 -2.59 27.38 2.50
N SER A 467 -1.54 26.57 2.56
CA SER A 467 -0.43 26.79 3.47
C SER A 467 0.60 27.77 2.90
N CYS A 468 0.78 27.82 1.57
CA CYS A 468 1.75 28.71 0.93
C CYS A 468 1.16 30.06 0.49
N LEU A 469 -0.17 30.18 0.36
CA LEU A 469 -0.84 31.33 -0.25
C LEU A 469 -1.56 32.27 0.75
N PHE A 470 -1.27 32.17 2.06
CA PHE A 470 -1.70 33.20 3.02
C PHE A 470 -0.93 34.51 2.81
N ILE A 471 -1.31 35.22 1.75
CA ILE A 471 -0.95 36.60 1.46
C ILE A 471 -2.24 37.37 1.24
N THR A 472 -2.42 38.34 2.15
CA THR A 472 -3.34 39.47 2.10
C THR A 472 -4.82 39.13 1.94
N HIS A 473 -5.53 39.05 3.06
CA HIS A 473 -6.84 39.72 3.24
C HIS A 473 -6.91 40.23 4.70
N GLY A 474 -5.94 41.08 5.05
CA GLY A 474 -6.13 42.03 6.14
C GLY A 474 -6.97 43.18 5.60
N VAL A 475 -8.30 43.06 5.71
CA VAL A 475 -9.17 44.23 5.59
C VAL A 475 -8.92 45.07 6.84
N SER A 476 -7.96 45.97 6.75
CA SER A 476 -7.84 47.10 7.66
C SER A 476 -9.09 47.95 7.50
N ARG A 477 -10.07 47.78 8.39
CA ARG A 477 -11.07 48.84 8.63
C ARG A 477 -10.31 50.03 9.21
N ALA A 478 -9.97 50.98 8.36
CA ALA A 478 -9.62 52.32 8.81
C ALA A 478 -10.86 52.92 9.53
N PRO A 479 -10.70 53.54 10.71
CA PRO A 479 -11.77 54.30 11.32
C PRO A 479 -11.98 55.58 10.51
N LEU A 480 -13.14 55.72 9.88
CA LEU A 480 -13.61 57.01 9.37
C LEU A 480 -14.04 57.85 10.57
N LEU A 481 -13.14 58.74 10.98
CA LEU A 481 -13.45 59.96 11.72
C LEU A 481 -13.95 61.00 10.71
N THR A 482 -15.25 61.30 10.77
CA THR A 482 -15.92 62.62 10.77
C THR A 482 -17.41 62.41 10.56
#